data_AF-A0A352JW68-F1
#
_entry.id   AF-A0A352JW68-F1
#
_cell.length_a   1.000
_cell.length_b   1.000
_cell.length_c   1.000
_cell.angle_alpha   90.00
_cell.angle_beta   90.00
_cell.angle_gamma   90.00
#
_symmetry.space_group_name_H-M   'P 1'
#
loop_
_entity.id
_entity.type
_entity.pdbx_description
1 polymer ?
#
loop_
_entity_poly.entity_id
_entity_poly.type
_entity_poly.pdbx_seq_one_letter_code
_entity_poly.pdbx_strand_id
1 'polypeptide(L)'
;MRKRLLLLVLGAIIFTGSAFAQNPCTKPVVGNCIHPDTCCILPDDQCPFVPGDINASNSFNVLDITLFLSWMKGRASAVVPYSQMDYNGSCSVNGMDIQYVLRGGIPRCSLFICHQENK
;
A
#
# COMPACT_ATOMS: atom_id res chain seq x y z
N MET A 1 -24.82 -40.99 34.48
CA MET A 1 -24.60 -40.79 33.03
C MET A 1 -25.38 -39.58 32.55
N ARG A 2 -24.70 -38.46 32.25
CA ARG A 2 -25.13 -37.40 31.30
C ARG A 2 -24.04 -36.33 31.30
N LYS A 3 -23.26 -36.34 30.21
CA LYS A 3 -22.08 -35.49 29.96
C LYS A 3 -22.53 -34.03 29.90
N ARG A 4 -22.10 -33.21 30.87
CA ARG A 4 -22.06 -31.74 30.75
C ARG A 4 -21.04 -31.45 29.63
N LEU A 5 -21.44 -30.98 28.45
CA LEU A 5 -21.77 -29.57 28.16
C LEU A 5 -20.68 -28.62 28.68
N LEU A 6 -19.44 -28.78 28.19
CA LEU A 6 -18.41 -27.74 28.28
C LEU A 6 -17.24 -28.07 27.34
N LEU A 7 -17.32 -27.67 26.07
CA LEU A 7 -16.15 -27.40 25.21
C LEU A 7 -16.61 -26.65 23.96
N LEU A 8 -17.22 -25.49 24.22
CA LEU A 8 -17.11 -24.31 23.37
C LEU A 8 -15.66 -23.80 23.51
N VAL A 9 -14.73 -24.29 22.70
CA VAL A 9 -13.44 -23.64 22.51
C VAL A 9 -13.20 -23.49 21.01
N LEU A 10 -13.77 -22.39 20.49
CA LEU A 10 -13.12 -21.48 19.54
C LEU A 10 -12.45 -22.11 18.31
N GLY A 11 -13.20 -22.93 17.58
CA GLY A 11 -12.85 -23.36 16.21
C GLY A 11 -13.35 -22.41 15.12
N ALA A 12 -13.23 -21.09 15.34
CA ALA A 12 -13.61 -20.08 14.35
C ALA A 12 -12.58 -18.94 14.41
N ILE A 13 -11.40 -19.17 13.84
CA ILE A 13 -10.55 -18.07 13.39
C ILE A 13 -11.28 -17.49 12.19
N ILE A 14 -12.14 -16.53 12.49
CA ILE A 14 -12.76 -15.66 11.51
C ILE A 14 -11.61 -14.90 10.83
N PHE A 15 -11.30 -15.28 9.59
CA PHE A 15 -10.53 -14.43 8.66
C PHE A 15 -11.43 -13.25 8.26
N THR A 16 -11.71 -12.33 9.19
CA THR A 16 -12.33 -11.05 8.85
C THR A 16 -11.25 -10.04 8.56
N GLY A 17 -11.24 -9.59 7.31
CA GLY A 17 -10.57 -8.38 6.90
C GLY A 17 -9.22 -8.63 6.26
N SER A 18 -9.22 -8.96 4.97
CA SER A 18 -8.25 -8.31 4.09
C SER A 18 -8.49 -6.82 4.24
N ALA A 19 -7.63 -6.12 4.97
CA ALA A 19 -7.66 -4.67 5.03
C ALA A 19 -7.29 -4.17 3.62
N PHE A 20 -8.27 -4.06 2.73
CA PHE A 20 -8.14 -3.21 1.56
C PHE A 20 -8.07 -1.79 2.12
N ALA A 21 -6.87 -1.24 2.28
CA ALA A 21 -6.79 0.18 2.58
C ALA A 21 -7.31 0.91 1.34
N GLN A 22 -8.49 1.50 1.48
CA GLN A 22 -9.07 2.34 0.45
C GLN A 22 -8.26 3.63 0.42
N ASN A 23 -7.64 3.91 -0.73
CA ASN A 23 -6.84 5.09 -0.98
C ASN A 23 -7.70 6.37 -0.80
N PRO A 24 -7.44 7.23 0.21
CA PRO A 24 -8.16 8.48 0.38
C PRO A 24 -7.59 9.54 -0.59
N CYS A 25 -8.10 9.58 -1.81
CA CYS A 25 -7.60 10.45 -2.87
C CYS A 25 -7.90 11.96 -2.66
N THR A 26 -6.86 12.78 -2.63
CA THR A 26 -6.87 14.23 -2.94
C THR A 26 -6.03 14.47 -4.21
N LYS A 27 -6.60 15.10 -5.24
CA LYS A 27 -6.12 15.08 -6.65
C LYS A 27 -4.84 15.86 -6.95
N PRO A 28 -3.93 15.29 -7.78
CA PRO A 28 -3.33 16.00 -8.92
C PRO A 28 -3.59 15.27 -10.27
N VAL A 29 -3.91 16.03 -11.32
CA VAL A 29 -3.92 15.54 -12.72
C VAL A 29 -2.64 16.01 -13.38
N VAL A 30 -1.72 15.11 -13.71
CA VAL A 30 -0.48 15.44 -14.42
C VAL A 30 -0.62 14.98 -15.87
N GLY A 31 -0.26 15.82 -16.85
CA GLY A 31 -0.48 15.55 -18.28
C GLY A 31 0.33 14.42 -18.91
N ASN A 32 1.12 13.66 -18.14
CA ASN A 32 2.09 12.66 -18.63
C ASN A 32 1.90 11.26 -18.00
N CYS A 33 0.69 10.89 -17.62
CA CYS A 33 0.44 9.60 -16.97
C CYS A 33 0.48 8.45 -17.99
N ILE A 34 1.36 7.46 -17.75
CA ILE A 34 1.43 6.22 -18.54
C ILE A 34 0.17 5.35 -18.29
N HIS A 35 -0.44 5.43 -17.10
CA HIS A 35 -1.66 4.70 -16.72
C HIS A 35 -2.78 5.64 -16.24
N PRO A 36 -3.35 6.47 -17.15
CA PRO A 36 -4.28 7.54 -16.78
C PRO A 36 -5.53 7.06 -16.01
N ASP A 37 -5.90 5.79 -16.15
CA ASP A 37 -7.08 5.21 -15.50
C ASP A 37 -6.79 4.67 -14.08
N THR A 38 -5.52 4.62 -13.66
CA THR A 38 -5.13 4.00 -12.36
C THR A 38 -4.07 4.81 -11.61
N CYS A 39 -2.95 5.16 -12.24
CA CYS A 39 -1.90 5.98 -11.62
C CYS A 39 -0.97 6.68 -12.62
N CYS A 40 -0.27 7.72 -12.19
CA CYS A 40 0.81 8.35 -12.94
C CYS A 40 2.15 7.90 -12.41
N ILE A 41 3.06 7.49 -13.30
CA ILE A 41 4.47 7.42 -12.95
C ILE A 41 5.09 8.77 -13.27
N LEU A 42 5.61 9.44 -12.26
CA LEU A 42 6.23 10.74 -12.37
C LEU A 42 7.76 10.61 -12.43
N PRO A 43 8.44 11.51 -13.14
CA PRO A 43 9.88 11.72 -12.96
C PRO A 43 10.22 12.02 -11.49
N ASP A 44 11.39 11.58 -11.03
CA ASP A 44 11.80 11.72 -9.61
C ASP A 44 11.87 13.19 -9.16
N ASP A 45 12.26 14.11 -10.05
CA ASP A 45 12.32 15.56 -9.81
C ASP A 45 10.94 16.23 -9.70
N GLN A 46 9.88 15.52 -10.09
CA GLN A 46 8.49 15.97 -10.00
C GLN A 46 7.72 15.22 -8.90
N CYS A 47 8.40 14.37 -8.13
CA CYS A 47 7.73 13.61 -7.09
C CYS A 47 7.37 14.49 -5.90
N PRO A 48 6.08 14.55 -5.48
CA PRO A 48 5.67 15.38 -4.35
C PRO A 48 6.05 14.78 -2.98
N PHE A 49 6.70 13.62 -2.97
CA PHE A 49 7.14 12.88 -1.79
C PHE A 49 8.40 12.07 -2.11
N VAL A 50 9.04 11.50 -1.09
CA VAL A 50 10.11 10.51 -1.28
C VAL A 50 9.47 9.15 -1.59
N PRO A 51 9.69 8.57 -2.79
CA PRO A 51 9.19 7.23 -3.09
C PRO A 51 9.69 6.21 -2.07
N GLY A 52 8.78 5.41 -1.53
CA GLY A 52 9.11 4.37 -0.57
C GLY A 52 9.16 4.77 0.90
N ASP A 53 9.14 6.05 1.25
CA ASP A 53 9.25 6.56 2.63
C ASP A 53 7.94 6.44 3.43
N ILE A 54 7.55 5.21 3.75
CA ILE A 54 6.26 4.87 4.34
C ILE A 54 6.09 5.41 5.77
N ASN A 55 7.17 5.69 6.48
CA ASN A 55 7.13 6.25 7.83
C ASN A 55 7.28 7.78 7.87
N ALA A 56 7.29 8.46 6.71
CA ALA A 56 7.43 9.92 6.58
C ALA A 56 8.73 10.47 7.22
N SER A 57 9.83 9.73 7.12
CA SER A 57 11.15 10.13 7.62
C SER A 57 11.95 11.01 6.65
N ASN A 58 11.39 11.29 5.47
CA ASN A 58 12.07 11.85 4.29
C ASN A 58 13.21 10.97 3.76
N SER A 59 13.18 9.67 4.02
CA SER A 59 14.20 8.75 3.52
C SER A 59 13.67 7.32 3.38
N PHE A 60 13.92 6.70 2.23
CA PHE A 60 13.64 5.28 2.06
C PHE A 60 14.70 4.42 2.73
N ASN A 61 14.30 3.57 3.66
CA ASN A 61 15.17 2.63 4.36
C ASN A 61 14.43 1.34 4.79
N VAL A 62 15.12 0.49 5.57
CA VAL A 62 14.61 -0.84 5.99
C VAL A 62 13.36 -0.74 6.90
N LEU A 63 13.20 0.37 7.63
CA LEU A 63 12.01 0.58 8.46
C LEU A 63 10.76 0.72 7.59
N ASP A 64 10.85 1.35 6.42
CA ASP A 64 9.73 1.51 5.50
C ASP A 64 9.26 0.17 4.94
N ILE A 65 10.20 -0.69 4.56
CA ILE A 65 9.91 -2.06 4.10
C ILE A 65 9.20 -2.86 5.21
N THR A 66 9.68 -2.72 6.45
CA THR A 66 9.09 -3.42 7.60
C THR A 66 7.69 -2.90 7.90
N LEU A 67 7.48 -1.59 7.80
CA LEU A 67 6.18 -0.95 7.98
C LEU A 67 5.21 -1.37 6.87
N PHE A 68 5.67 -1.44 5.62
CA PHE A 68 4.90 -1.96 4.49
C PHE A 68 4.42 -3.40 4.75
N LEU A 69 5.33 -4.29 5.16
CA LEU A 69 4.99 -5.68 5.50
C LEU A 69 3.99 -5.77 6.66
N SER A 70 4.14 -4.89 7.66
CA SER A 70 3.22 -4.83 8.80
C SER A 70 1.83 -4.38 8.35
N TRP A 71 1.76 -3.35 7.50
CA TRP A 71 0.52 -2.86 6.90
C TRP A 71 -0.16 -3.93 6.04
N MET A 72 0.56 -4.63 5.16
CA MET A 72 0.02 -5.73 4.35
C MET A 72 -0.57 -6.86 5.22
N LYS A 73 -0.03 -7.06 6.43
CA LYS A 73 -0.51 -8.05 7.41
C LYS A 73 -1.65 -7.55 8.29
N GLY A 74 -2.14 -6.33 8.06
CA GLY A 74 -3.17 -5.68 8.89
C GLY A 74 -2.70 -5.37 10.31
N ARG A 75 -1.38 -5.28 10.55
CA ARG A 75 -0.79 -5.04 11.88
C ARG A 75 -0.37 -3.59 12.11
N ALA A 76 -0.36 -2.78 11.06
CA ALA A 76 -0.08 -1.35 11.11
C ALA A 76 -1.01 -0.61 10.15
N SER A 77 -1.30 0.65 10.47
CA SER A 77 -1.95 1.57 9.54
C SER A 77 -0.89 2.23 8.66
N ALA A 78 -1.25 2.49 7.40
CA ALA A 78 -0.45 3.36 6.54
C ALA A 78 -0.45 4.78 7.13
N VAL A 79 0.74 5.35 7.34
CA VAL A 79 0.90 6.74 7.81
C VAL A 79 0.96 7.72 6.62
N VAL A 80 1.10 7.18 5.41
CA VAL A 80 1.34 7.91 4.17
C VAL A 80 0.34 7.52 3.07
N PRO A 81 0.26 8.30 1.97
CA PRO A 81 -0.54 7.94 0.81
C PRO A 81 -0.13 6.60 0.20
N TYR A 82 -1.12 5.88 -0.34
CA TYR A 82 -0.95 4.60 -1.02
C TYR A 82 0.10 4.63 -2.14
N SER A 83 0.18 5.79 -2.80
CA SER A 83 1.18 6.20 -3.79
C SER A 83 2.63 5.95 -3.40
N GLN A 84 2.98 5.99 -2.11
CA GLN A 84 4.36 5.76 -1.67
C GLN A 84 4.72 4.27 -1.56
N MET A 85 3.74 3.36 -1.67
CA MET A 85 3.95 1.91 -1.48
C MET A 85 4.10 1.12 -2.79
N ASP A 86 3.81 1.73 -3.94
CA ASP A 86 3.95 1.10 -5.27
C ASP A 86 5.38 1.30 -5.80
N TYR A 87 6.32 0.59 -5.18
CA TYR A 87 7.75 0.77 -5.40
C TYR A 87 8.16 0.50 -6.85
N ASN A 88 7.49 -0.42 -7.53
CA ASN A 88 7.83 -0.77 -8.92
C ASN A 88 7.06 0.07 -9.96
N GLY A 89 6.15 0.93 -9.53
CA GLY A 89 5.34 1.79 -10.40
C GLY A 89 4.36 1.00 -11.28
N SER A 90 3.81 -0.11 -10.75
CA SER A 90 2.84 -0.95 -11.46
C SER A 90 1.40 -0.46 -11.31
N CYS A 91 1.18 0.64 -10.61
CA CYS A 91 -0.13 1.10 -10.17
C CYS A 91 -0.87 0.06 -9.33
N SER A 92 -0.14 -0.75 -8.56
CA SER A 92 -0.71 -1.81 -7.73
C SER A 92 0.19 -2.09 -6.53
N VAL A 93 -0.32 -1.82 -5.32
CA VAL A 93 0.42 -2.06 -4.07
C VAL A 93 0.25 -3.51 -3.61
N ASN A 94 1.31 -4.31 -3.68
CA ASN A 94 1.31 -5.72 -3.27
C ASN A 94 2.72 -6.25 -2.94
N GLY A 95 2.87 -7.56 -2.80
CA GLY A 95 4.16 -8.18 -2.45
C GLY A 95 5.25 -8.03 -3.51
N MET A 96 4.88 -7.71 -4.76
CA MET A 96 5.84 -7.48 -5.84
C MET A 96 6.63 -6.18 -5.68
N ASP A 97 6.06 -5.17 -5.02
CA ASP A 97 6.77 -3.94 -4.68
C ASP A 97 7.94 -4.22 -3.74
N ILE A 98 7.68 -5.04 -2.72
CA ILE A 98 8.69 -5.47 -1.76
C ILE A 98 9.77 -6.31 -2.46
N GLN A 99 9.38 -7.25 -3.31
CA GLN A 99 10.34 -8.05 -4.08
C GLN A 99 11.21 -7.17 -5.00
N TYR A 100 10.65 -6.11 -5.57
CA TYR A 100 11.38 -5.18 -6.42
C TYR A 100 12.51 -4.49 -5.66
N VAL A 101 12.25 -3.94 -4.47
CA VAL A 101 13.31 -3.29 -3.66
C VAL A 101 14.32 -4.28 -3.09
N LEU A 102 13.88 -5.48 -2.70
CA LEU A 102 14.80 -6.53 -2.21
C LEU A 102 15.77 -7.03 -3.30
N ARG A 103 15.43 -6.85 -4.58
CA ARG A 103 16.30 -7.15 -5.72
C ARG A 103 17.19 -5.97 -6.14
N GLY A 104 17.22 -4.90 -5.35
CA GLY A 104 18.00 -3.70 -5.63
C GLY A 104 17.26 -2.67 -6.50
N GLY A 105 15.95 -2.83 -6.70
CA GLY A 105 15.12 -1.80 -7.33
C GLY A 105 15.05 -0.53 -6.48
N ILE A 106 15.04 0.62 -7.14
CA ILE A 106 14.85 1.94 -6.49
C ILE A 106 13.36 2.29 -6.57
N PRO A 107 12.68 2.60 -5.44
CA PRO A 107 11.26 2.96 -5.44
C PRO A 107 10.93 4.08 -6.42
N ARG A 108 9.85 3.92 -7.17
CA ARG A 108 9.40 4.87 -8.19
C ARG A 108 8.33 5.82 -7.66
N CYS A 109 8.28 7.01 -8.23
CA CYS A 109 7.20 7.94 -7.94
C CYS A 109 5.91 7.55 -8.67
N SER A 110 5.03 6.82 -7.98
CA SER A 110 3.70 6.45 -8.46
C SER A 110 2.63 7.28 -7.76
N LEU A 111 1.79 7.99 -8.51
CA LEU A 111 0.69 8.80 -7.99
C LEU A 111 -0.64 8.20 -8.44
N PHE A 112 -1.36 7.53 -7.54
CA PHE A 112 -2.68 6.98 -7.86
C PHE A 112 -3.68 8.08 -8.20
N ILE A 113 -4.33 7.95 -9.36
CA ILE A 113 -5.40 8.84 -9.79
C ILE A 113 -6.72 8.12 -9.49
N CYS A 114 -7.56 8.72 -8.66
CA CYS A 114 -8.94 8.27 -8.60
C CYS A 114 -9.72 8.81 -9.81
N HIS A 115 -10.27 7.92 -10.62
CA HIS A 115 -11.29 8.28 -11.62
C HIS A 115 -12.51 8.83 -10.84
N GLN A 116 -12.83 10.11 -10.99
CA GLN A 116 -14.14 10.58 -10.54
C GLN A 116 -15.15 10.11 -11.57
N GLU A 117 -15.97 9.13 -11.21
CA GLU A 117 -17.25 8.93 -11.88
C GLU A 117 -18.04 10.24 -11.70
N ASN A 118 -18.08 11.06 -12.74
CA ASN A 118 -19.03 12.16 -12.82
C ASN A 118 -20.43 11.53 -12.70
N LYS A 119 -21.06 11.69 -11.53
CA LYS A 119 -22.49 11.46 -11.35
C LYS A 119 -23.26 12.64 -11.94
#